data_AF-A0A419F278-F1
#
_entry.id   AF-A0A419F278-F1
#
_cell.length_a   1.000
_cell.length_b   1.000
_cell.length_c   1.000
_cell.angle_alpha   90.00
_cell.angle_beta   90.00
_cell.angle_gamma   90.00
#
_symmetry.space_group_name_H-M   'P 1'
#
loop_
_entity.id
_entity.type
_entity.pdbx_description
1 polymer ?
#
loop_
_entity_poly.entity_id
_entity_poly.type
_entity_poly.pdbx_seq_one_letter_code
_entity_poly.pdbx_strand_id
1 'polypeptide(L)' 'RKLDRGERITLESSMVKVFASETAWRVADRALQIHGATGLLKGAPTERFYRDARLGRIWDGTSEIQRLIIARMLLG' A
#
# COMPACT_ATOMS: atom_id res chain seq x y z
N ARG A 1 -18.78 3.40 -6.47
CA ARG A 1 -19.86 4.29 -6.95
C ARG A 1 -19.39 5.30 -8.01
N LYS A 2 -18.39 6.16 -7.78
CA LYS A 2 -17.88 7.08 -8.84
C LYS A 2 -17.35 6.34 -10.07
N LEU A 3 -16.49 5.35 -9.85
CA LEU A 3 -15.97 4.48 -10.91
C LEU A 3 -17.10 3.80 -11.71
N ASP A 4 -18.06 3.20 -11.00
CA ASP A 4 -19.18 2.48 -11.62
C ASP A 4 -20.09 3.38 -12.48
N ARG A 5 -20.08 4.70 -12.23
CA ARG A 5 -20.80 5.70 -13.03
C ARG A 5 -19.96 6.26 -14.20
N GLY A 6 -18.76 5.73 -14.43
CA GLY A 6 -17.85 6.21 -15.47
C GLY A 6 -17.16 7.54 -15.14
N GLU A 7 -17.24 8.03 -13.90
CA GLU A 7 -16.55 9.26 -13.50
C GLU A 7 -15.04 9.03 -13.40
N ARG A 8 -14.27 10.07 -13.71
CA ARG A 8 -12.81 10.05 -13.55
C ARG A 8 -12.47 10.06 -12.05
N ILE A 9 -11.72 9.04 -11.62
CA ILE A 9 -11.35 8.84 -10.20
C ILE A 9 -9.84 8.87 -9.97
N THR A 10 -9.08 9.61 -10.79
CA THR A 10 -7.61 9.60 -10.73
C THR A 10 -7.11 10.01 -9.34
N LEU A 11 -7.69 11.06 -8.75
CA LEU A 11 -7.30 11.55 -7.42
C LEU A 11 -7.61 10.52 -6.33
N GLU A 12 -8.85 10.03 -6.29
CA GLU A 12 -9.31 9.07 -5.28
C GLU A 12 -8.57 7.75 -5.39
N SER A 13 -8.30 7.27 -6.60
CA SER A 13 -7.54 6.05 -6.84
C SER A 13 -6.11 6.17 -6.29
N SER A 14 -5.42 7.26 -6.60
CA SER A 14 -4.07 7.51 -6.07
C SER A 14 -4.04 7.62 -4.55
N MET A 15 -5.02 8.31 -3.95
CA MET A 15 -5.16 8.39 -2.48
C MET A 15 -5.36 7.02 -1.84
N VAL A 16 -6.30 6.22 -2.36
CA VAL A 16 -6.59 4.88 -1.84
C VAL A 16 -5.38 3.96 -1.98
N LYS A 17 -4.67 4.00 -3.11
CA LYS A 17 -3.47 3.18 -3.34
C LYS A 17 -2.40 3.46 -2.28
N VAL A 18 -2.03 4.73 -2.08
CA VAL A 18 -1.02 5.10 -1.07
C VAL A 18 -1.50 4.67 0.32
N PHE A 19 -2.73 5.00 0.68
CA PHE A 19 -3.25 4.68 2.00
C PHE A 19 -3.25 3.17 2.28
N ALA A 20 -3.77 2.37 1.35
CA ALA A 20 -3.88 0.92 1.50
C ALA A 20 -2.51 0.26 1.55
N SER A 21 -1.59 0.63 0.66
CA SER A 21 -0.25 0.03 0.60
C SER A 21 0.62 0.38 1.82
N GLU A 22 0.62 1.64 2.27
CA GLU A 22 1.35 2.03 3.49
C GLU A 22 0.74 1.42 4.75
N THR A 23 -0.60 1.29 4.79
CA THR A 23 -1.28 0.63 5.91
C THR A 23 -0.96 -0.86 5.96
N ALA A 24 -1.04 -1.56 4.83
CA ALA A 24 -0.70 -2.97 4.74
C ALA A 24 0.74 -3.23 5.19
N TRP A 25 1.68 -2.39 4.74
CA TRP A 25 3.07 -2.45 5.20
C TRP A 25 3.18 -2.30 6.72
N ARG A 26 2.59 -1.25 7.29
CA ARG A 26 2.64 -0.96 8.72
C ARG A 26 2.03 -2.09 9.57
N VAL A 27 0.95 -2.70 9.10
CA VAL A 27 0.30 -3.82 9.79
C VAL A 27 1.17 -5.08 9.72
N ALA A 28 1.70 -5.41 8.53
CA ALA A 28 2.56 -6.59 8.36
C ALA A 28 3.86 -6.48 9.18
N ASP A 29 4.48 -5.30 9.18
CA ASP A 29 5.68 -4.99 9.97
C ASP A 29 5.43 -5.18 11.48
N ARG A 30 4.33 -4.62 11.99
CA ARG A 30 3.94 -4.79 13.41
C ARG A 30 3.60 -6.24 13.75
N ALA A 31 2.91 -6.94 12.86
CA ALA A 31 2.60 -8.35 13.06
C ALA A 31 3.90 -9.17 13.18
N LEU A 32 4.88 -8.91 12.31
CA LEU A 32 6.18 -9.56 12.35
C LEU A 32 6.92 -9.24 13.66
N GLN A 33 6.94 -7.98 14.08
CA GLN A 33 7.55 -7.56 15.35
C GLN A 33 6.95 -8.28 16.57
N ILE A 34 5.62 -8.48 16.60
CA ILE A 34 4.93 -9.19 17.69
C ILE A 34 5.32 -10.68 17.75
N HIS A 35 5.50 -11.32 16.59
CA HIS A 35 5.89 -12.73 16.50
C HIS A 35 7.41 -12.95 16.70
N GLY A 36 8.19 -11.86 16.73
CA GLY A 36 9.64 -11.90 16.91
C GLY A 36 10.33 -12.75 15.83
N ALA A 37 11.41 -13.42 16.20
CA ALA A 37 12.21 -14.23 15.28
C ALA A 37 11.41 -15.35 14.59
N THR A 38 10.39 -15.90 15.27
CA THR A 38 9.54 -16.96 14.69
C THR A 38 8.74 -16.45 13.49
N GLY A 39 8.39 -15.17 13.49
CA GLY A 39 7.64 -14.54 12.40
C GLY A 39 8.44 -14.32 11.12
N LEU A 40 9.77 -14.45 11.17
CA LEU A 40 10.68 -14.37 10.02
C LEU A 40 10.99 -15.74 9.41
N LEU A 41 10.59 -16.84 10.06
CA LEU A 41 10.87 -18.18 9.56
C LEU A 41 10.10 -18.42 8.25
N LYS A 42 10.79 -19.03 7.28
CA LYS A 42 10.18 -19.38 5.99
C LYS A 42 8.99 -20.30 6.22
N GLY A 43 7.82 -19.90 5.70
CA GLY A 43 6.56 -20.61 5.89
C GLY A 43 5.66 -20.03 6.98
N ALA A 44 6.17 -19.13 7.83
CA ALA A 44 5.33 -18.35 8.72
C ALA A 44 4.41 -17.41 7.92
N PRO A 45 3.11 -17.29 8.25
CA PRO A 45 2.21 -16.37 7.56
C PRO A 45 2.69 -14.92 7.59
N THR A 46 3.29 -14.49 8.71
CA THR A 46 3.86 -13.14 8.88
C THR A 46 5.01 -12.85 7.93
N GLU A 47 5.88 -13.84 7.67
CA GLU A 47 7.00 -13.71 6.72
C GLU A 47 6.45 -13.44 5.31
N ARG A 48 5.44 -14.22 4.90
CA ARG A 48 4.79 -14.03 3.61
C ARG A 48 4.11 -12.67 3.51
N PHE A 49 3.30 -12.29 4.49
CA PHE A 49 2.61 -11.00 4.48
C PHE A 49 3.57 -9.82 4.45
N TYR A 50 4.69 -9.90 5.17
CA TYR A 50 5.73 -8.87 5.16
C TYR A 50 6.33 -8.68 3.76
N ARG A 51 6.67 -9.79 3.07
CA ARG A 51 7.16 -9.74 1.69
C ARG A 51 6.11 -9.20 0.72
N ASP A 52 4.89 -9.70 0.79
CA ASP A 52 3.81 -9.32 -0.13
C ASP A 52 3.44 -7.83 0.05
N ALA A 53 3.36 -7.35 1.30
CA ALA A 53 3.06 -5.95 1.60
C ALA A 53 4.16 -4.99 1.12
N ARG A 54 5.42 -5.44 1.01
CA ARG A 54 6.51 -4.60 0.47
C ARG A 54 6.26 -4.22 -0.98
N LEU A 55 5.72 -5.13 -1.79
CA LEU A 55 5.50 -4.93 -3.22
C LEU A 55 4.47 -3.83 -3.49
N GLY A 56 3.43 -3.72 -2.66
CA GLY A 56 2.34 -2.75 -2.84
C GLY A 56 2.77 -1.28 -2.85
N ARG A 57 3.97 -0.96 -2.32
CA ARG A 57 4.52 0.41 -2.34
C ARG A 57 5.34 0.72 -3.59
N ILE A 58 5.60 -0.27 -4.43
CA ILE A 58 6.49 -0.17 -5.61
C ILE A 58 5.69 -0.37 -6.90
N TRP A 59 4.87 -1.41 -6.95
CA TRP A 59 4.10 -1.75 -8.14
C TRP A 59 2.94 -0.76 -8.38
N ASP A 60 2.52 -0.65 -9.63
CA ASP A 60 1.53 0.29 -10.18
C ASP A 60 1.74 1.75 -9.73
N GLY A 61 3.01 2.17 -9.80
CA GLY A 61 3.49 3.48 -9.38
C GLY A 61 3.88 3.48 -7.90
N THR A 62 5.09 3.94 -7.61
CA THR A 62 5.58 4.01 -6.23
C THR A 62 4.71 4.92 -5.37
N SER A 63 4.79 4.77 -4.05
CA SER A 63 4.10 5.69 -3.14
C SER A 63 4.42 7.16 -3.44
N GLU A 64 5.65 7.47 -3.84
CA GLU A 64 6.10 8.82 -4.20
C GLU A 64 5.44 9.32 -5.49
N ILE A 65 5.34 8.46 -6.52
CA ILE A 65 4.63 8.81 -7.76
C ILE A 65 3.14 9.05 -7.50
N GLN A 66 2.52 8.23 -6.68
CA GLN A 66 1.11 8.40 -6.34
C GLN A 66 0.88 9.68 -5.52
N ARG A 67 1.77 10.01 -4.58
CA ARG A 67 1.76 11.30 -3.87
C ARG A 67 2.00 12.49 -4.80
N LEU A 68 2.85 12.35 -5.81
CA LEU A 68 3.08 13.38 -6.83
C LEU A 68 1.81 13.63 -7.66
N ILE A 69 1.10 12.58 -8.07
CA ILE A 69 -0.19 12.70 -8.78
C ILE A 69 -1.22 13.41 -7.90
N ILE A 70 -1.34 13.03 -6.63
CA ILE A 70 -2.23 13.69 -5.67
C ILE A 70 -1.89 15.18 -5.54
N ALA A 71 -0.61 15.50 -5.33
CA ALA A 71 -0.17 16.89 -5.19
C ALA A 71 -0.50 17.72 -6.44
N ARG A 72 -0.26 17.17 -7.64
CA ARG A 72 -0.59 17.85 -8.91
C ARG A 72 -2.10 18.07 -9.09
N MET A 73 -2.92 17.13 -8.65
CA MET A 73 -4.39 17.23 -8.76
C MET A 73 -5.01 18.18 -7.73
N LEU A 74 -4.33 18.46 -6.62
CA LEU A 74 -4.82 19.34 -5.55
C LEU A 74 -4.26 20.78 -5.64
N LEU A 75 -3.04 20.93 -6.14
CA LEU A 75 -2.29 22.20 -6.13
C LEU A 75 -2.00 22.74 -7.54
N GLY A 76 -2.28 21.97 -8.58
CA GLY A 76 -2.00 22.30 -9.98
C GLY A 76 -3.21 22.83 -10.73
#